data_AF-A0A9E5MN83-F1
#
_entry.id   AF-A0A9E5MN83-F1
#
_cell.length_a   1.000
_cell.length_b   1.000
_cell.length_c   1.000
_cell.angle_alpha   90.00
_cell.angle_beta   90.00
_cell.angle_gamma   90.00
#
_symmetry.space_group_name_H-M   'P 1'
#
loop_
_entity.id
_entity.type
_entity.pdbx_description
1 polymer ?
#
loop_
_entity_poly.entity_id
_entity_poly.type
_entity_poly.pdbx_seq_one_letter_code
_entity_poly.pdbx_strand_id
1 'polypeptide(L)'
;MKLCHLDDLPEQNARGFDPSREGQDTVFVVRQGNHIYAYKDLCPHYGDTALPWRKDEYLDPWGGTIVCAAHGAHFEIATGLCIDGPCMGESLPKVPVQIMDNGDILVAIDEPHGGGESP
;
A
#
# COMPACT_ATOMS: atom_id res chain seq x y z
N MET A 1 1.41 -13.33 -4.46
CA MET A 1 -0.07 -13.41 -4.47
C MET A 1 -0.63 -12.40 -5.48
N LYS A 2 -1.69 -12.72 -6.23
CA LYS A 2 -2.39 -11.78 -7.12
C LYS A 2 -3.32 -10.87 -6.31
N LEU A 3 -3.31 -9.55 -6.57
CA LEU A 3 -4.18 -8.56 -5.93
C LEU A 3 -5.37 -8.18 -6.81
N CYS A 4 -5.11 -7.60 -7.98
CA CYS A 4 -6.13 -7.19 -8.95
C CYS A 4 -5.55 -7.18 -10.38
N HIS A 5 -6.39 -6.86 -11.36
CA HIS A 5 -5.94 -6.53 -12.70
C HIS A 5 -5.60 -5.03 -12.79
N LEU A 6 -4.71 -4.64 -13.70
CA LEU A 6 -4.31 -3.25 -13.91
C LEU A 6 -5.51 -2.35 -14.27
N ASP A 7 -6.51 -2.90 -14.96
CA ASP A 7 -7.73 -2.17 -15.31
C ASP A 7 -8.60 -1.83 -14.10
N ASP A 8 -8.45 -2.55 -12.99
CA ASP A 8 -9.13 -2.25 -11.74
C ASP A 8 -8.41 -1.14 -10.93
N LEU A 9 -7.28 -0.64 -11.43
CA LEU A 9 -6.49 0.43 -10.82
C LEU A 9 -6.23 1.53 -11.86
N PRO A 10 -7.14 2.52 -11.95
CA PRO A 10 -6.99 3.67 -12.84
C PRO A 10 -5.68 4.44 -12.58
N GLU A 11 -5.24 5.19 -13.57
CA GLU A 11 -4.08 6.07 -13.41
C GLU A 11 -4.31 7.10 -12.28
N GLN A 12 -3.25 7.43 -11.54
CA GLN A 12 -3.28 8.37 -10.40
C GLN A 12 -4.27 7.94 -9.32
N ASN A 13 -4.34 6.64 -9.06
CA ASN A 13 -5.22 6.06 -8.07
C ASN A 13 -4.46 5.04 -7.19
N ALA A 14 -5.06 4.69 -6.07
CA ALA A 14 -4.56 3.71 -5.13
C ALA A 14 -5.66 2.71 -4.75
N ARG A 15 -5.26 1.53 -4.30
CA ARG A 15 -6.20 0.52 -3.83
C ARG A 15 -5.60 -0.31 -2.71
N GLY A 16 -6.35 -0.47 -1.64
CA GLY A 16 -5.99 -1.28 -0.47
C GLY A 16 -6.47 -2.73 -0.61
N PHE A 17 -5.76 -3.65 0.02
CA PHE A 17 -5.99 -5.08 -0.04
C PHE A 17 -5.72 -5.74 1.31
N ASP A 18 -6.52 -6.76 1.59
CA ASP A 18 -6.36 -7.67 2.72
C ASP A 18 -5.99 -9.09 2.22
N PRO A 19 -4.74 -9.30 1.78
CA PRO A 19 -4.32 -10.59 1.26
C PRO A 19 -4.31 -11.71 2.32
N SER A 20 -4.10 -11.37 3.59
CA SER A 20 -4.10 -12.31 4.72
C SER A 20 -5.49 -12.61 5.27
N ARG A 21 -6.53 -11.88 4.81
CA ARG A 21 -7.92 -12.01 5.25
C ARG A 21 -8.10 -11.72 6.75
N GLU A 22 -7.39 -10.72 7.25
CA GLU A 22 -7.41 -10.25 8.63
C GLU A 22 -8.62 -9.35 8.94
N GLY A 23 -9.40 -8.98 7.93
CA GLY A 23 -10.58 -8.11 8.04
C GLY A 23 -10.28 -6.63 7.80
N GLN A 24 -9.04 -6.30 7.44
CA GLN A 24 -8.58 -4.94 7.15
C GLN A 24 -7.49 -4.95 6.10
N ASP A 25 -7.37 -3.85 5.35
CA ASP A 25 -6.29 -3.72 4.38
C ASP A 25 -4.94 -3.71 5.12
N THR A 26 -3.99 -4.52 4.65
CA THR A 26 -2.63 -4.62 5.19
C THR A 26 -1.57 -4.22 4.16
N VAL A 27 -1.97 -4.14 2.89
CA VAL A 27 -1.14 -3.73 1.76
C VAL A 27 -1.97 -2.83 0.86
N PHE A 28 -1.34 -1.84 0.24
CA PHE A 28 -1.97 -1.08 -0.84
C PHE A 28 -1.02 -0.90 -2.01
N VAL A 29 -1.59 -0.67 -3.18
CA VAL A 29 -0.86 -0.33 -4.41
C VAL A 29 -1.26 1.05 -4.90
N VAL A 30 -0.31 1.74 -5.54
CA VAL A 30 -0.48 3.05 -6.15
C VAL A 30 -0.03 2.99 -7.60
N ARG A 31 -0.82 3.57 -8.51
CA ARG A 31 -0.46 3.73 -9.91
C ARG A 31 -0.11 5.18 -10.22
N GLN A 32 1.11 5.41 -10.69
CA GLN A 32 1.56 6.72 -11.19
C GLN A 32 2.15 6.55 -12.59
N GLY A 33 1.43 7.05 -13.60
CA GLY A 33 1.73 6.79 -15.00
C GLY A 33 1.77 5.30 -15.30
N ASN A 34 2.93 4.83 -15.78
CA ASN A 34 3.18 3.42 -16.13
C ASN A 34 3.82 2.60 -14.99
N HIS A 35 3.98 3.20 -13.81
CA HIS A 35 4.58 2.53 -12.66
C HIS A 35 3.52 2.12 -11.64
N ILE A 36 3.76 0.99 -10.99
CA ILE A 36 3.02 0.51 -9.83
C ILE A 36 3.97 0.44 -8.65
N TYR A 37 3.53 0.97 -7.52
CA TYR A 37 4.22 0.92 -6.24
C TYR A 37 3.35 0.19 -5.23
N ALA A 38 3.95 -0.54 -4.31
CA ALA A 38 3.22 -1.25 -3.26
C ALA A 38 3.88 -1.06 -1.89
N TYR A 39 3.05 -0.93 -0.87
CA TYR A 39 3.46 -0.65 0.49
C TYR A 39 2.58 -1.41 1.47
N LYS A 40 3.10 -1.66 2.68
CA LYS A 40 2.25 -2.05 3.80
C LYS A 40 1.37 -0.85 4.18
N ASP A 41 0.12 -1.13 4.55
CA ASP A 41 -0.80 -0.13 5.11
C ASP A 41 -0.44 0.15 6.58
N LEU A 42 0.76 0.71 6.77
CA LEU A 42 1.36 0.90 8.08
C LEU A 42 2.19 2.19 8.12
N CYS A 43 1.69 3.20 8.82
CA CYS A 43 2.42 4.45 8.99
C CYS A 43 3.60 4.23 9.97
N PRO A 44 4.85 4.60 9.63
CA PRO A 44 5.98 4.41 10.52
C PRO A 44 5.91 5.26 11.80
N HIS A 45 5.11 6.34 11.80
CA HIS A 45 4.89 7.18 12.97
C HIS A 45 4.30 6.40 14.16
N TYR A 46 3.24 5.64 13.89
CA TYR A 46 2.60 4.72 14.84
C TYR A 46 2.33 3.43 14.08
N GLY A 47 3.18 2.42 14.31
CA GLY A 47 3.24 1.17 13.56
C GLY A 47 2.04 0.24 13.71
N ASP A 48 0.89 0.74 14.13
CA ASP A 48 -0.42 0.09 14.20
C ASP A 48 -1.53 0.92 13.49
N THR A 49 -1.15 2.05 12.88
CA THR A 49 -2.08 2.99 12.27
C THR A 49 -2.19 2.79 10.76
N ALA A 50 -3.40 2.45 10.29
CA ALA A 50 -3.74 2.44 8.88
C ALA A 50 -3.68 3.87 8.29
N LEU A 51 -3.27 3.97 7.03
CA LEU A 51 -3.11 5.25 6.35
C LEU A 51 -4.43 5.91 5.95
N PRO A 52 -5.37 5.22 5.27
CA PRO A 52 -6.45 5.91 4.59
C PRO A 52 -7.62 6.18 5.56
N TRP A 53 -8.34 7.28 5.35
CA TRP A 53 -9.55 7.60 6.13
C TRP A 53 -10.79 6.83 5.63
N ARG A 54 -10.72 6.30 4.41
CA ARG A 54 -11.76 5.50 3.76
C ARG A 54 -11.08 4.53 2.78
N LYS A 55 -11.73 3.40 2.50
CA LYS A 55 -11.29 2.42 1.49
C LYS A 55 -10.75 3.11 0.23
N ASP A 56 -9.53 2.74 -0.16
CA ASP A 56 -8.81 3.18 -1.36
C ASP A 56 -8.35 4.66 -1.40
N GLU A 57 -8.69 5.47 -0.39
CA GLU A 57 -8.32 6.88 -0.31
C GLU A 57 -6.92 7.08 0.30
N TYR A 58 -5.89 6.59 -0.39
CA TYR A 58 -4.48 6.71 0.06
C TYR A 58 -3.77 7.95 -0.47
N LEU A 59 -4.30 8.62 -1.50
CA LEU A 59 -3.63 9.75 -2.14
C LEU A 59 -4.20 11.08 -1.67
N ASP A 60 -3.39 12.12 -1.78
CA ASP A 60 -3.90 13.49 -1.68
C ASP A 60 -4.92 13.79 -2.81
N PRO A 61 -5.73 14.86 -2.69
CA PRO A 61 -6.73 15.20 -3.71
C PRO A 61 -6.18 15.49 -5.11
N TRP A 62 -4.86 15.67 -5.25
CA TRP A 62 -4.18 15.91 -6.52
C TRP A 62 -3.48 14.66 -7.08
N GLY A 63 -3.51 13.54 -6.35
CA GLY A 63 -2.82 12.30 -6.73
C GLY A 63 -1.29 12.36 -6.62
N GLY A 64 -0.74 13.36 -5.91
CA GLY A 64 0.70 13.65 -5.90
C GLY A 64 1.49 12.88 -4.83
N THR A 65 0.89 12.72 -3.66
CA THR A 65 1.50 12.07 -2.49
C THR A 65 0.58 11.04 -1.87
N ILE A 66 1.15 10.07 -1.16
CA ILE A 66 0.41 9.17 -0.27
C ILE A 66 0.18 9.90 1.06
N VAL A 67 -0.99 9.74 1.66
CA VAL A 67 -1.40 10.44 2.89
C VAL A 67 -1.75 9.45 4.00
N CYS A 68 -1.14 9.64 5.18
CA CYS A 68 -1.66 9.08 6.42
C CYS A 68 -2.69 10.06 7.00
N ALA A 69 -3.97 9.75 6.83
CA ALA A 69 -5.06 10.62 7.23
C ALA A 69 -5.25 10.73 8.76
N ALA A 70 -4.63 9.83 9.53
CA ALA A 70 -4.69 9.87 10.99
C ALA A 70 -3.98 11.11 11.59
N HIS A 71 -2.80 11.46 11.06
CA HIS A 71 -1.96 12.53 11.61
C HIS A 71 -1.36 13.47 10.55
N GLY A 72 -1.75 13.32 9.28
CA GLY A 72 -1.36 14.22 8.19
C GLY A 72 0.06 14.04 7.68
N ALA A 73 0.62 12.83 7.72
CA ALA A 73 1.92 12.57 7.09
C ALA A 73 1.77 12.40 5.57
N HIS A 74 2.67 12.97 4.79
CA HIS A 74 2.71 12.86 3.34
C HIS A 74 3.96 12.12 2.87
N PHE A 75 3.80 11.16 1.98
CA PHE A 75 4.87 10.31 1.47
C PHE A 75 5.00 10.42 -0.05
N GLU A 76 6.24 10.45 -0.53
CA GLU A 76 6.54 10.37 -1.96
C GLU A 76 6.14 9.00 -2.51
N ILE A 77 5.38 8.96 -3.60
CA ILE A 77 4.82 7.72 -4.18
C ILE A 77 5.91 6.74 -4.64
N ALA A 78 7.05 7.22 -5.15
CA ALA A 78 8.07 6.35 -5.72
C ALA A 78 8.96 5.68 -4.66
N THR A 79 9.21 6.38 -3.56
CA THR A 79 10.15 5.95 -2.53
C THR A 79 9.46 5.51 -1.25
N GLY A 80 8.25 5.98 -0.99
CA GLY A 80 7.57 5.85 0.28
C GLY A 80 8.14 6.77 1.37
N LEU A 81 9.07 7.67 1.04
CA LEU A 81 9.69 8.58 1.99
C LEU A 81 8.69 9.62 2.47
N CYS A 82 8.58 9.79 3.78
CA CYS A 82 7.81 10.84 4.40
C CYS A 82 8.52 12.19 4.20
N ILE A 83 7.86 13.08 3.46
CA ILE A 83 8.37 14.40 3.09
C ILE A 83 7.67 15.54 3.84
N ASP A 84 6.58 15.25 4.54
CA ASP A 84 5.89 16.18 5.43
C ASP A 84 5.15 15.43 6.56
N GLY A 85 5.03 16.07 7.72
CA GLY A 85 4.35 15.52 8.90
C GLY A 85 5.26 14.83 9.94
N PRO A 86 4.68 14.10 10.90
CA PRO A 86 5.34 13.73 12.15
C PRO A 86 6.44 12.65 12.04
N CYS A 87 6.45 11.85 10.97
CA CYS A 87 7.49 10.84 10.71
C CYS A 87 8.44 11.24 9.55
N MET A 88 8.66 12.53 9.35
CA MET A 88 9.51 13.06 8.28
C MET A 88 10.90 12.39 8.28
N GLY A 89 11.33 11.91 7.10
CA GLY A 89 12.58 11.18 6.93
C GLY A 89 12.47 9.66 7.08
N GLU A 90 11.37 9.14 7.62
CA GLU A 90 11.07 7.70 7.62
C GLU A 90 10.36 7.27 6.33
N SER A 91 10.28 5.97 6.06
CA SER A 91 9.63 5.46 4.84
C SER A 91 8.59 4.39 5.13
N LEU A 92 7.54 4.37 4.32
CA LEU A 92 6.58 3.27 4.30
C LEU A 92 7.29 1.95 3.98
N PRO A 93 6.95 0.84 4.67
CA PRO A 93 7.52 -0.46 4.34
C PRO A 93 7.11 -0.88 2.93
N LYS A 94 8.08 -0.98 2.03
CA LYS A 94 7.84 -1.41 0.64
C LYS A 94 7.44 -2.87 0.57
N VAL A 95 6.50 -3.16 -0.31
CA VAL A 95 6.13 -4.52 -0.71
C VAL A 95 6.61 -4.73 -2.14
N PRO A 96 7.38 -5.79 -2.44
CA PRO A 96 7.76 -6.07 -3.83
C PRO A 96 6.51 -6.33 -4.67
N VAL A 97 6.41 -5.66 -5.82
CA VAL A 97 5.26 -5.72 -6.73
C VAL A 97 5.72 -5.95 -8.16
N GLN A 98 4.94 -6.72 -8.92
CA GLN A 98 5.19 -7.02 -10.31
C GLN A 98 3.89 -6.96 -11.11
N ILE A 99 3.97 -6.39 -12.31
CA ILE A 99 2.90 -6.45 -13.31
C ILE A 99 3.26 -7.58 -14.28
N MET A 100 2.33 -8.51 -14.46
CA MET A 100 2.45 -9.59 -15.45
C MET A 100 2.07 -9.09 -16.85
N ASP A 101 2.50 -9.80 -17.89
CA ASP A 101 2.16 -9.47 -19.29
C ASP A 101 0.64 -9.46 -19.56
N ASN A 102 -0.12 -10.23 -18.78
CA ASN A 102 -1.58 -10.26 -18.86
C ASN A 102 -2.27 -9.13 -18.08
N GLY A 103 -1.52 -8.20 -17.48
CA GLY A 103 -2.05 -7.08 -16.68
C GLY A 103 -2.30 -7.40 -15.21
N ASP A 104 -2.01 -8.61 -14.73
CA ASP A 104 -2.19 -8.94 -13.32
C ASP A 104 -1.13 -8.28 -12.44
N ILE A 105 -1.57 -7.69 -11.32
CA ILE A 105 -0.69 -7.12 -10.29
C ILE A 105 -0.47 -8.16 -9.20
N LEU A 106 0.78 -8.54 -8.98
CA LEU A 106 1.20 -9.50 -7.96
C LEU A 106 2.10 -8.83 -6.93
N VAL A 107 1.95 -9.22 -5.67
CA VAL A 107 2.85 -8.82 -4.58
C VAL A 107 3.55 -10.02 -3.96
N ALA A 108 4.79 -9.82 -3.51
CA ALA A 108 5.49 -10.74 -2.63
C ALA A 108 5.14 -10.37 -1.18
N ILE A 109 4.24 -11.16 -0.61
CA ILE A 109 3.94 -11.15 0.81
C ILE A 109 4.39 -12.49 1.36
N ASP A 110 5.08 -12.48 2.49
CA ASP A 110 5.32 -13.71 3.23
C ASP A 110 3.95 -14.24 3.65
N GLU A 111 3.58 -15.44 3.20
CA GLU A 111 2.38 -16.09 3.70
C GLU A 111 2.51 -16.19 5.23
N PRO A 112 1.45 -15.86 6.00
CA PRO A 112 1.44 -16.23 7.40
C PRO A 112 1.69 -17.74 7.42
N HIS A 113 2.77 -18.17 8.06
CA HIS A 113 3.06 -19.58 8.26
C HIS A 113 1.78 -20.19 8.82
N GLY A 114 1.15 -21.06 8.02
CA GLY A 114 -0.02 -21.80 8.45
C GLY A 114 0.28 -22.38 9.82
N GLY A 115 -0.57 -22.07 10.80
CA GLY A 115 -0.50 -22.67 12.11
C GLY A 115 -0.36 -24.17 11.92
N GLY A 116 0.81 -24.69 12.28
CA GLY A 116 1.13 -26.09 12.10
C GLY A 116 0.09 -26.95 12.82
N GLU A 117 -0.45 -27.92 12.10
CA GLU A 117 -1.02 -29.12 12.68
C GLU A 117 0.06 -29.77 13.59
N SER A 118 -0.25 -30.00 14.87
CA SER A 118 -0.45 -31.32 15.51
C SER A 118 0.38 -31.44 16.80
N PRO A 119 0.08 -32.35 17.74
CA PRO A 119 -0.82 -33.51 17.66
C PRO A 119 -2.08 -33.47 18.51
#